data_AF-A0A9D5U798-F1
#
_entry.id   AF-A0A9D5U798-F1
#
_cell.length_a   1.000
_cell.length_b   1.000
_cell.length_c   1.000
_cell.angle_alpha   90.00
_cell.angle_beta   90.00
_cell.angle_gamma   90.00
#
_symmetry.space_group_name_H-M   'P 1'
#
loop_
_entity.id
_entity.type
_entity.pdbx_description
1 polymer ?
#
loop_
_entity_poly.entity_id
_entity_poly.type
_entity_poly.pdbx_seq_one_letter_code
_entity_poly.pdbx_strand_id
1 'polypeptide(L)'
;MNAKWFGEGLRLQKAPGAGFTLMEIMLVVIIIGILATLVVANLGGMTTTARITKAQADIAQFRTQLGLFEQLYGRYPTEQGVSLICVHRGLNLT
;
A
#
# COMPACT_ATOMS: atom_id res chain seq x y z
N MET A 1 36.02 -66.57 25.97
CA MET A 1 34.94 -65.93 25.18
C MET A 1 34.66 -64.57 25.80
N ASN A 2 34.99 -63.48 25.11
CA ASN A 2 34.92 -62.12 25.68
C ASN A 2 34.10 -61.26 24.72
N ALA A 3 32.85 -60.96 25.11
CA ALA A 3 31.91 -60.21 24.30
C ALA A 3 32.19 -58.70 24.46
N LYS A 4 32.95 -58.14 23.51
CA LYS A 4 33.21 -56.69 23.39
C LYS A 4 32.45 -56.05 22.23
N TRP A 5 31.21 -56.48 21.97
CA TRP A 5 30.34 -55.96 20.90
C TRP A 5 29.61 -54.66 21.28
N PHE A 6 30.08 -53.94 22.29
CA PHE A 6 29.37 -52.78 22.82
C PHE A 6 29.55 -51.58 21.89
N GLY A 7 28.44 -51.16 21.30
CA GLY A 7 28.38 -50.18 20.23
C GLY A 7 29.02 -48.84 20.57
N GLU A 8 29.98 -48.45 19.75
CA GLU A 8 30.35 -47.06 19.59
C GLU A 8 29.21 -46.37 18.85
N GLY A 9 28.35 -45.69 19.60
CA GLY A 9 27.25 -44.92 19.05
C GLY A 9 27.78 -43.92 18.04
N LEU A 10 27.24 -43.94 16.82
CA LEU A 10 27.43 -42.87 15.84
C LEU A 10 26.97 -41.56 16.50
N ARG A 11 27.94 -40.79 17.01
CA ARG A 11 27.70 -39.43 17.47
C ARG A 11 27.49 -38.61 16.20
N LEU A 12 26.24 -38.46 15.79
CA LEU A 12 25.83 -37.48 14.79
C LEU A 12 26.28 -36.12 15.30
N GLN A 13 27.42 -35.64 14.80
CA GLN A 13 27.90 -34.31 15.10
C GLN A 13 26.85 -33.33 14.59
N LYS A 14 26.21 -32.61 15.51
CA LYS A 14 25.28 -31.54 15.18
C LYS A 14 26.05 -30.49 14.39
N ALA A 15 25.67 -30.28 13.14
CA ALA A 15 26.27 -29.25 12.31
C ALA A 15 26.18 -27.90 13.06
N PRO A 16 27.26 -27.09 13.06
CA PRO A 16 27.22 -25.78 13.70
C PRO A 16 26.02 -25.00 13.14
N GLY A 17 25.24 -24.40 14.04
CA GLY A 17 24.06 -23.64 13.66
C GLY A 17 24.44 -22.56 12.66
N ALA A 18 23.74 -22.53 11.52
CA ALA A 18 23.95 -21.52 10.50
C ALA A 18 23.66 -20.12 11.10
N GLY A 19 24.71 -19.33 11.28
CA GLY A 19 24.62 -17.93 11.68
C GLY A 19 24.44 -17.02 10.47
N PHE A 20 23.85 -15.86 10.70
CA PHE A 20 23.67 -14.81 9.69
C PHE A 20 25.04 -14.34 9.16
N THR A 21 25.21 -14.29 7.85
CA THR A 21 26.47 -13.82 7.25
C THR A 21 26.42 -12.32 6.95
N LEU A 22 27.57 -11.64 7.00
CA LEU A 22 27.67 -10.24 6.57
C LEU A 22 27.28 -10.06 5.09
N MET A 23 27.63 -11.04 4.27
CA MET A 23 27.27 -11.08 2.85
C MET A 23 25.76 -11.11 2.64
N GLU A 24 25.02 -11.77 3.54
CA GLU A 24 23.56 -11.86 3.45
C GLU A 24 22.90 -10.50 3.70
N ILE A 25 23.35 -9.75 4.71
CA ILE A 25 22.85 -8.38 4.93
C ILE A 25 23.32 -7.45 3.80
N MET A 26 24.55 -7.60 3.31
CA MET A 26 25.07 -6.76 2.22
C MET A 26 24.26 -6.93 0.93
N LEU A 27 23.95 -8.17 0.55
CA LEU A 27 23.12 -8.46 -0.62
C LEU A 27 21.70 -7.90 -0.45
N VAL A 28 21.12 -8.01 0.74
CA VAL A 28 19.78 -7.48 1.05
C VAL A 28 19.73 -5.96 0.86
N VAL A 29 20.67 -5.20 1.41
CA VAL A 29 20.65 -3.74 1.24
C VAL A 29 20.92 -3.30 -0.20
N ILE A 30 21.71 -4.06 -0.97
CA ILE A 30 21.91 -3.80 -2.41
C ILE A 30 20.60 -4.00 -3.18
N ILE A 31 19.89 -5.11 -2.94
CA ILE A 31 18.61 -5.39 -3.60
C ILE A 31 17.57 -4.35 -3.23
N ILE A 32 17.47 -3.97 -1.93
CA ILE A 32 16.55 -2.93 -1.47
C ILE A 32 16.88 -1.58 -2.14
N GLY A 33 18.16 -1.23 -2.29
CA GLY A 33 18.58 0.00 -2.98
C GLY A 33 18.15 0.05 -4.45
N ILE A 34 18.30 -1.06 -5.17
CA ILE A 34 17.87 -1.17 -6.57
C ILE A 34 16.35 -1.05 -6.67
N LEU A 35 15.60 -1.79 -5.84
CA LEU A 35 14.13 -1.76 -5.86
C LEU A 35 13.58 -0.38 -5.48
N ALA A 36 14.17 0.31 -4.50
CA ALA A 36 13.72 1.62 -4.05
C ALA A 36 13.75 2.66 -5.17
N THR A 37 14.79 2.67 -6.00
CA THR A 37 14.90 3.62 -7.13
C THR A 37 13.84 3.37 -8.20
N LEU A 38 13.56 2.10 -8.51
CA LEU A 38 12.52 1.71 -9.46
C LEU A 38 11.11 2.09 -8.98
N VAL A 39 10.83 1.94 -7.68
CA VAL A 39 9.53 2.31 -7.10
C VAL A 39 9.28 3.81 -7.20
N VAL A 40 10.28 4.65 -6.91
CA VAL A 40 10.13 6.12 -6.97
C VAL A 40 9.87 6.59 -8.41
N ALA A 41 10.53 6.00 -9.42
CA ALA A 41 10.30 6.34 -10.82
C ALA A 41 8.87 6.04 -11.28
N ASN A 42 8.25 4.97 -10.75
CA ASN A 42 6.86 4.63 -11.06
C ASN A 42 5.84 5.65 -10.51
N LEU A 43 6.17 6.37 -9.43
CA LEU A 43 5.27 7.37 -8.84
C LEU A 43 5.25 8.70 -9.62
N GLY A 44 6.34 9.04 -10.33
CA GLY A 44 6.52 10.36 -10.97
C GLY A 44 5.59 10.64 -12.15
N GLY A 45 5.13 9.61 -12.88
CA GLY A 45 4.26 9.77 -14.05
C GLY A 45 2.76 9.72 -13.75
N MET A 46 2.36 9.24 -12.57
CA MET A 46 0.96 9.00 -12.23
C MET A 46 0.24 10.27 -11.74
N THR A 47 0.94 11.36 -11.44
CA THR A 47 0.34 12.52 -10.75
C THR A 47 -0.65 13.30 -11.60
N THR A 48 -0.36 13.53 -12.88
CA THR A 48 -1.23 14.36 -13.75
C THR A 48 -2.47 13.58 -14.17
N THR A 49 -2.31 12.35 -14.63
CA THR A 49 -3.44 11.48 -14.99
C THR A 49 -4.30 11.19 -13.76
N ALA A 50 -3.72 10.89 -12.59
CA ALA A 50 -4.50 10.69 -11.37
C ALA A 50 -5.25 11.95 -10.93
N ARG A 51 -4.67 13.15 -11.13
CA ARG A 51 -5.39 14.42 -10.88
C ARG A 51 -6.59 14.58 -11.80
N ILE A 52 -6.45 14.28 -13.09
CA ILE A 52 -7.55 14.36 -14.06
C ILE A 52 -8.63 13.32 -13.72
N THR A 53 -8.24 12.07 -13.46
CA THR A 53 -9.17 11.00 -13.06
C THR A 53 -9.89 11.34 -11.75
N LYS A 54 -9.18 11.91 -10.77
CA LYS A 54 -9.78 12.38 -9.52
C LYS A 54 -10.78 13.51 -9.76
N ALA A 55 -10.44 14.50 -10.58
CA ALA A 55 -11.36 15.59 -10.92
C ALA A 55 -12.61 15.08 -11.64
N GLN A 56 -12.47 14.12 -12.56
CA GLN A 56 -13.61 13.48 -13.23
C GLN A 56 -14.51 12.72 -12.24
N ALA A 57 -13.91 11.94 -11.33
CA ALA A 57 -14.64 11.25 -10.27
C ALA A 57 -15.37 12.25 -9.35
N ASP A 58 -14.72 13.34 -8.98
CA ASP A 58 -15.29 14.40 -8.15
C ASP A 58 -16.53 15.01 -8.82
N ILE A 59 -16.45 15.33 -10.12
CA ILE A 59 -17.58 15.87 -10.90
C ILE A 59 -18.75 14.88 -10.98
N ALA A 60 -18.48 13.60 -11.26
CA ALA A 60 -19.51 12.56 -11.35
C ALA A 60 -20.24 12.40 -10.00
N GLN A 61 -19.50 12.47 -8.90
CA GLN A 61 -20.07 12.41 -7.57
C GLN A 61 -20.93 13.64 -7.26
N PHE A 62 -20.49 14.85 -7.62
CA PHE A 62 -21.31 16.05 -7.46
C PHE A 62 -22.63 15.96 -8.24
N ARG A 63 -22.61 15.48 -9.50
CA ARG A 63 -23.83 15.26 -10.28
C ARG A 63 -24.81 14.32 -9.57
N THR A 64 -24.30 13.26 -8.97
CA THR A 64 -25.11 12.29 -8.22
C THR A 64 -25.77 12.95 -7.00
N GLN A 65 -25.00 13.70 -6.21
CA GLN A 65 -25.52 14.38 -5.01
C GLN A 65 -26.50 15.50 -5.35
N LEU A 66 -26.27 16.24 -6.44
CA LEU A 66 -27.19 17.26 -6.94
C LEU A 66 -28.51 16.63 -7.40
N GLY A 67 -28.46 15.51 -8.13
CA GLY A 67 -29.66 14.79 -8.55
C GLY A 67 -30.46 14.23 -7.36
N LEU A 68 -29.77 13.74 -6.33
CA LEU A 68 -30.42 13.31 -5.08
C LEU A 68 -31.10 14.48 -4.36
N PHE A 69 -30.44 15.64 -4.29
CA PHE A 69 -31.02 16.84 -3.70
C PHE A 69 -32.27 17.30 -4.47
N GLU A 70 -32.20 17.34 -5.79
CA GLU A 70 -33.34 17.66 -6.64
C GLU A 70 -34.49 16.67 -6.43
N GLN A 71 -34.21 15.38 -6.33
CA GLN A 71 -35.22 14.36 -6.05
C GLN A 71 -35.90 14.54 -4.68
N LEU A 72 -35.15 14.94 -3.65
CA LEU A 72 -35.67 15.12 -2.29
C LEU A 72 -36.47 16.42 -2.11
N TYR A 73 -36.03 17.50 -2.76
CA TYR A 73 -36.56 18.84 -2.52
C TYR A 73 -37.28 19.46 -3.72
N GLY A 74 -37.35 18.74 -4.85
CA GLY A 74 -37.99 19.19 -6.09
C GLY A 74 -37.32 20.39 -6.75
N ARG A 75 -36.10 20.75 -6.34
CA ARG A 75 -35.36 21.91 -6.84
C ARG A 75 -33.86 21.68 -6.75
N TYR A 76 -33.11 22.31 -7.65
CA TYR A 76 -31.65 22.38 -7.51
C TYR A 76 -31.24 23.20 -6.27
N PRO A 77 -30.12 22.83 -5.61
CA PRO A 77 -29.63 23.59 -4.46
C PRO A 77 -29.17 24.99 -4.88
N THR A 78 -29.50 25.98 -4.06
CA THR A 78 -28.94 27.34 -4.13
C THR A 78 -27.52 27.34 -3.55
N GLU A 79 -26.80 28.46 -3.62
CA GLU A 79 -25.40 28.60 -3.15
C GLU A 79 -25.18 28.03 -1.73
N GLN A 80 -26.14 28.22 -0.84
CA GLN A 80 -26.13 27.70 0.54
C GLN A 80 -26.31 26.17 0.59
N GLY A 81 -27.10 25.59 -0.31
CA GLY A 81 -27.30 24.14 -0.42
C GLY A 81 -26.12 23.42 -1.06
N VAL A 82 -25.37 24.08 -1.95
CA VAL A 82 -24.12 23.54 -2.52
C VAL A 82 -23.08 23.35 -1.42
N SER A 83 -22.97 24.31 -0.48
CA SER A 83 -22.08 24.19 0.68
C SER A 83 -22.38 22.95 1.53
N LEU A 84 -23.65 22.59 1.74
CA LEU A 84 -24.02 21.38 2.49
C LEU A 84 -23.52 20.08 1.82
N ILE A 85 -23.57 20.04 0.49
CA ILE A 85 -23.08 18.90 -0.30
C ILE A 85 -21.55 18.83 -0.24
N CYS A 86 -20.86 19.98 -0.29
CA CYS A 86 -19.40 20.06 -0.19
C CYS A 86 -18.87 19.71 1.22
N VAL A 87 -19.55 20.16 2.28
CA VAL A 87 -19.15 19.93 3.68
C VAL A 87 -19.30 18.46 4.08
N HIS A 88 -20.38 17.80 3.65
CA HIS A 88 -20.56 16.36 3.91
C HIS A 88 -19.42 15.51 3.33
N ARG A 89 -18.68 16.01 2.33
CA ARG A 89 -17.59 15.30 1.66
C ARG A 89 -16.18 15.68 2.12
N GLY A 90 -16.06 16.48 3.19
CA GLY A 90 -14.77 16.88 3.76
C GLY A 90 -13.92 17.76 2.85
N LEU A 91 -14.51 18.41 1.84
CA LEU A 91 -13.83 19.45 1.07
C LEU A 91 -13.82 20.74 1.92
N ASN A 92 -12.74 20.94 2.67
CA ASN A 92 -12.45 22.25 3.26
C ASN A 92 -12.15 23.24 2.14
N LEU A 93 -12.99 24.27 1.99
CA LEU A 93 -12.84 25.35 1.01
C LEU A 93 -11.90 26.47 1.50
N THR A 94 -10.81 26.11 2.19
CA THR A 94 -9.75 27.06 2.61
C THR A 94 -8.58 27.04 1.65
#